data_AF-S8DBX0-F1
#
_entry.id   AF-S8DBX0-F1
#
_cell.length_a   1.000
_cell.length_b   1.000
_cell.length_c   1.000
_cell.angle_alpha   90.00
_cell.angle_beta   90.00
_cell.angle_gamma   90.00
#
_symmetry.space_group_name_H-M   'P 1'
#
loop_
_entity.id
_entity.type
_entity.pdbx_description
1 polymer ?
#
loop_
_entity_poly.entity_id
_entity_poly.type
_entity_poly.pdbx_seq_one_letter_code
_entity_poly.pdbx_strand_id
1 'polypeptide(L)'
;MVLLRTMAVWTLPSRVLFRRRTVSAARCFSCGASLRSEAIERCYLQCSLPERKPMKVAVLLSGGVDSSVALRLLHAAGHSCTAFYLKIWFQEDFENFWSECPWEEDMKYAKAVCAQVNVPLEVVHLTSEYWNEVVSYIVGEYRCGRTPNPDVLCNTRIKFGAFLDAIRNEEFDYIASGHYAKVVHPDGISNDEPSTLELSKDEVKDQTYFLSHLSQSQLKKLIFPLGCVRKEEVRELAKTFQLPNQDRKDSQGICFLGKWYNL
;
A
#
# COMPACT_ATOMS: atom_id res chain seq x y z
N MET A 1 -42.35 14.13 -51.99
CA MET A 1 -43.03 13.84 -50.69
C MET A 1 -41.95 13.48 -49.69
N VAL A 2 -41.34 14.48 -49.04
CA VAL A 2 -41.63 14.95 -47.66
C VAL A 2 -41.24 13.87 -46.63
N LEU A 3 -40.02 13.92 -46.08
CA LEU A 3 -39.61 14.62 -44.84
C LEU A 3 -40.29 14.08 -43.56
N LEU A 4 -39.46 13.92 -42.53
CA LEU A 4 -39.73 13.83 -41.08
C LEU A 4 -39.49 12.45 -40.44
N ARG A 5 -38.39 12.37 -39.68
CA ARG A 5 -38.37 11.76 -38.35
C ARG A 5 -37.35 12.49 -37.46
N THR A 6 -37.85 13.58 -36.90
CA THR A 6 -37.62 14.11 -35.54
C THR A 6 -36.30 13.77 -34.84
N MET A 7 -35.48 14.82 -34.68
CA MET A 7 -34.44 14.94 -33.65
C MET A 7 -35.09 15.03 -32.27
N ALA A 8 -34.76 14.11 -31.36
CA ALA A 8 -35.00 14.28 -29.94
C ALA A 8 -33.77 14.96 -29.32
N VAL A 9 -33.90 16.26 -29.11
CA VAL A 9 -32.95 17.08 -28.34
C VAL A 9 -33.15 16.73 -26.87
N TRP A 10 -32.22 15.97 -26.28
CA TRP A 10 -32.10 15.89 -24.83
C TRP A 10 -31.21 17.04 -24.37
N THR A 11 -31.85 18.04 -23.77
CA THR A 11 -31.18 19.13 -23.08
C THR A 11 -30.46 18.59 -21.84
N LEU A 12 -29.13 18.71 -21.83
CA LEU A 12 -28.29 18.46 -20.65
C LEU A 12 -28.65 19.48 -19.55
N PRO A 13 -29.05 19.06 -18.34
CA PRO A 13 -29.11 19.97 -17.23
C PRO A 13 -27.69 20.38 -16.81
N SER A 14 -27.48 21.69 -16.87
CA SER A 14 -26.57 22.53 -16.08
C SER A 14 -25.37 21.84 -15.42
N ARG A 15 -24.18 22.19 -15.93
CA ARG A 15 -22.86 21.96 -15.31
C ARG A 15 -22.93 22.17 -13.79
N VAL A 16 -22.90 21.08 -13.04
CA VAL A 16 -22.47 21.12 -11.64
C VAL A 16 -20.99 21.48 -11.68
N LEU A 17 -20.67 22.76 -11.43
CA LEU A 17 -19.31 23.18 -11.14
C LEU A 17 -18.88 22.47 -9.86
N PHE A 18 -18.19 21.33 -10.01
CA PHE A 18 -17.34 20.81 -8.94
C PHE A 18 -16.23 21.81 -8.71
N ARG A 19 -16.47 22.73 -7.77
CA ARG A 19 -15.47 23.65 -7.26
C ARG A 19 -14.42 22.78 -6.57
N ARG A 20 -13.31 22.47 -7.26
CA ARG A 20 -12.12 21.83 -6.67
C ARG A 20 -11.69 22.71 -5.50
N ARG A 21 -12.09 22.35 -4.28
CA ARG A 21 -11.40 22.80 -3.07
C ARG A 21 -10.16 21.96 -2.94
N THR A 22 -9.10 22.34 -3.64
CA THR A 22 -7.75 21.92 -3.29
C THR A 22 -7.44 22.56 -1.94
N VAL A 23 -7.75 21.84 -0.86
CA VAL A 23 -7.16 22.16 0.43
C VAL A 23 -5.68 21.81 0.25
N SER A 24 -4.84 22.83 0.09
CA SER A 24 -3.38 22.64 0.06
C SER A 24 -2.97 21.82 1.29
N ALA A 25 -2.12 20.80 1.10
CA ALA A 25 -1.59 19.96 2.17
C ALA A 25 -1.10 20.80 3.36
N ALA A 26 -0.48 21.96 3.07
CA ALA A 26 -0.01 22.92 4.07
C ALA A 26 -1.09 23.43 5.04
N ARG A 27 -2.36 23.54 4.60
CA ARG A 27 -3.48 23.95 5.46
C ARG A 27 -3.97 22.85 6.39
N CYS A 28 -3.81 21.57 6.03
CA CYS A 28 -4.18 20.46 6.92
C CYS A 28 -3.22 20.36 8.12
N PHE A 29 -1.97 20.81 7.99
CA PHE A 29 -0.95 20.67 9.03
C PHE A 29 -0.81 21.89 9.97
N SER A 30 -1.49 23.00 9.70
CA SER A 30 -1.43 24.22 10.52
C SER A 30 -2.49 24.33 11.64
N CYS A 31 -3.39 23.33 11.78
CA CYS A 31 -4.43 23.32 12.82
C CYS A 31 -3.99 22.62 14.13
N GLY A 32 -4.78 22.70 15.20
CA GLY A 32 -4.57 21.92 16.43
C GLY A 32 -4.67 20.41 16.19
N ALA A 33 -4.05 19.57 17.04
CA ALA A 33 -3.87 18.13 16.80
C ALA A 33 -5.14 17.37 16.37
N SER A 34 -6.28 17.61 17.04
CA SER A 34 -7.58 17.00 16.69
C SER A 34 -8.08 17.42 15.30
N LEU A 35 -7.97 18.72 14.97
CA LEU A 35 -8.38 19.27 13.68
C LEU A 35 -7.47 18.82 12.52
N ARG A 36 -6.20 18.52 12.81
CA ARG A 36 -5.27 17.94 11.82
C ARG A 36 -5.61 16.49 11.50
N SER A 37 -5.97 15.71 12.51
CA SER A 37 -6.39 14.31 12.35
C SER A 37 -7.60 14.20 11.42
N GLU A 38 -8.66 14.94 11.72
CA GLU A 38 -9.89 14.96 10.90
C GLU A 38 -9.64 15.46 9.46
N ALA A 39 -8.75 16.44 9.30
CA ALA A 39 -8.41 16.97 7.97
C ALA A 39 -7.63 15.95 7.13
N ILE A 40 -6.67 15.25 7.73
CA ILE A 40 -5.90 14.20 7.05
C ILE A 40 -6.80 13.04 6.66
N GLU A 41 -7.66 12.60 7.58
CA GLU A 41 -8.61 11.52 7.32
C GLU A 41 -9.52 11.87 6.14
N ARG A 42 -10.16 13.06 6.18
CA ARG A 42 -11.00 13.55 5.07
C ARG A 42 -10.25 13.69 3.75
N CYS A 43 -9.02 14.20 3.77
CA CYS A 43 -8.31 14.53 2.54
C CYS A 43 -7.61 13.33 1.89
N TYR A 44 -7.12 12.38 2.68
CA TYR A 44 -6.22 11.34 2.19
C TYR A 44 -6.68 9.91 2.48
N LEU A 45 -7.49 9.69 3.52
CA LEU A 45 -7.83 8.34 3.99
C LEU A 45 -9.32 7.98 3.85
N GLN A 46 -10.18 8.94 3.50
CA GLN A 46 -11.63 8.77 3.48
C GLN A 46 -12.11 7.60 2.60
N CYS A 47 -11.38 7.26 1.54
CA CYS A 47 -11.74 6.18 0.62
C CYS A 47 -10.98 4.87 0.87
N SER A 48 -10.16 4.82 1.94
CA SER A 48 -9.28 3.68 2.25
C SER A 48 -9.42 3.16 3.68
N LEU A 49 -10.22 3.82 4.53
CA LEU A 49 -10.51 3.36 5.89
C LEU A 49 -11.96 2.89 6.02
N PRO A 50 -12.20 1.75 6.70
CA PRO A 50 -13.54 1.23 6.95
C PRO A 50 -14.30 2.00 8.02
N GLU A 51 -13.59 2.57 9.01
CA GLU A 51 -14.20 3.15 10.19
C GLU A 51 -13.53 4.47 10.57
N ARG A 52 -14.30 5.38 11.17
CA ARG A 52 -13.83 6.68 11.67
C ARG A 52 -13.49 6.67 13.15
N LYS A 53 -12.95 5.55 13.65
CA LYS A 53 -12.46 5.42 15.03
C LYS A 53 -10.97 5.06 15.03
N PRO A 54 -10.25 5.34 16.13
CA PRO A 54 -8.90 4.85 16.31
C PRO A 54 -8.84 3.31 16.19
N MET A 55 -7.79 2.81 15.54
CA MET A 55 -7.58 1.38 15.25
C MET A 55 -6.13 1.01 15.59
N LYS A 56 -5.89 -0.27 15.86
CA LYS A 56 -4.56 -0.89 15.91
C LYS A 56 -4.22 -1.44 14.53
N VAL A 57 -3.16 -0.91 13.90
CA VAL A 57 -2.80 -1.23 12.52
C VAL A 57 -1.37 -1.76 12.43
N ALA A 58 -1.21 -2.96 11.86
CA ALA A 58 0.08 -3.50 11.47
C ALA A 58 0.48 -2.94 10.10
N VAL A 59 1.53 -2.15 10.01
CA VAL A 59 1.94 -1.48 8.77
C VAL A 59 3.16 -2.16 8.16
N LEU A 60 3.00 -2.75 6.98
CA LEU A 60 4.11 -3.32 6.21
C LEU A 60 5.00 -2.19 5.66
N LEU A 61 6.18 -2.03 6.27
CA LEU A 61 7.15 -0.98 5.98
C LEU A 61 8.38 -1.56 5.27
N SER A 62 8.55 -1.19 4.00
CA SER A 62 9.64 -1.71 3.14
C SER A 62 10.90 -0.84 3.11
N GLY A 63 10.90 0.32 3.76
CA GLY A 63 11.95 1.34 3.60
C GLY A 63 11.73 2.27 2.39
N GLY A 64 10.76 1.97 1.53
CA GLY A 64 10.32 2.83 0.43
C GLY A 64 9.44 4.01 0.88
N VAL A 65 9.31 5.01 0.01
CA VAL A 65 8.54 6.24 0.30
C VAL A 65 7.05 5.94 0.50
N ASP A 66 6.49 5.05 -0.30
CA ASP A 66 5.05 4.79 -0.31
C ASP A 66 4.57 4.19 1.02
N SER A 67 5.25 3.14 1.50
CA SER A 67 4.95 2.54 2.80
C SER A 67 5.22 3.50 3.97
N SER A 68 6.19 4.41 3.82
CA SER A 68 6.50 5.43 4.83
C SER A 68 5.44 6.51 4.92
N VAL A 69 4.92 6.98 3.78
CA VAL A 69 3.80 7.93 3.73
C VAL A 69 2.51 7.28 4.23
N ALA A 70 2.26 6.01 3.88
CA ALA A 70 1.12 5.26 4.40
C ALA A 70 1.14 5.18 5.94
N LEU A 71 2.29 4.79 6.53
CA LEU A 71 2.49 4.79 7.98
C LEU A 71 2.25 6.19 8.57
N ARG A 72 2.82 7.22 7.96
CA ARG A 72 2.74 8.59 8.47
C ARG A 72 1.32 9.15 8.43
N LEU A 73 0.55 8.83 7.38
CA LEU A 73 -0.86 9.22 7.26
C LEU A 73 -1.71 8.55 8.34
N LEU A 74 -1.56 7.23 8.53
CA LEU A 74 -2.29 6.48 9.55
C LEU A 74 -1.98 7.00 10.97
N HIS A 75 -0.70 7.18 11.29
CA HIS A 75 -0.29 7.75 12.57
C HIS A 75 -0.83 9.17 12.77
N ALA A 76 -0.82 10.00 11.73
CA ALA A 76 -1.36 11.36 11.82
C ALA A 76 -2.88 11.43 11.99
N ALA A 77 -3.60 10.39 11.53
CA ALA A 77 -5.04 10.21 11.71
C ALA A 77 -5.39 9.62 13.10
N GLY A 78 -4.41 9.39 13.96
CA GLY A 78 -4.62 8.94 15.34
C GLY A 78 -4.74 7.43 15.52
N HIS A 79 -4.37 6.62 14.51
CA HIS A 79 -4.32 5.17 14.66
C HIS A 79 -3.05 4.73 15.41
N SER A 80 -3.18 3.68 16.23
CA SER A 80 -2.05 3.02 16.88
C SER A 80 -1.37 2.11 15.85
N CYS A 81 -0.15 2.45 15.45
CA CYS A 81 0.57 1.73 14.41
C CYS A 81 1.74 0.95 14.99
N THR A 82 1.94 -0.28 14.51
CA THR A 82 3.20 -1.03 14.63
C THR A 82 3.71 -1.29 13.23
N ALA A 83 4.96 -0.94 12.95
CA ALA A 83 5.57 -1.18 11.65
C ALA A 83 6.24 -2.56 11.62
N PHE A 84 6.12 -3.27 10.50
CA PHE A 84 6.73 -4.57 10.26
C PHE A 84 7.57 -4.53 8.98
N TYR A 85 8.84 -4.92 9.11
CA TYR A 85 9.72 -5.16 7.97
C TYR A 85 9.81 -6.67 7.70
N LEU A 86 9.47 -7.10 6.50
CA LEU A 86 9.55 -8.51 6.10
C LEU A 86 10.93 -8.80 5.51
N LYS A 87 11.74 -9.57 6.23
CA LYS A 87 13.05 -10.02 5.75
C LYS A 87 12.89 -11.35 4.99
N ILE A 88 12.96 -11.28 3.67
CA ILE A 88 12.80 -12.41 2.74
C ILE A 88 14.08 -12.76 1.95
N TRP A 89 15.18 -12.05 2.21
CA TRP A 89 16.44 -12.22 1.49
C TRP A 89 17.21 -13.47 1.96
N PHE A 90 17.85 -14.15 1.01
CA PHE A 90 18.71 -15.32 1.25
C PHE A 90 20.08 -14.85 1.70
N GLN A 91 20.45 -15.18 2.94
CA GLN A 91 21.67 -14.65 3.55
C GLN A 91 22.89 -15.56 3.39
N GLU A 92 22.77 -16.77 2.86
CA GLU A 92 23.81 -17.77 3.14
C GLU A 92 24.72 -18.20 1.98
N ASP A 93 24.46 -17.89 0.70
CA ASP A 93 25.38 -18.29 -0.40
C ASP A 93 25.45 -17.32 -1.62
N PHE A 94 24.68 -16.23 -1.61
CA PHE A 94 24.57 -15.30 -2.76
C PHE A 94 25.39 -14.00 -2.64
N GLU A 95 26.23 -13.87 -1.60
CA GLU A 95 27.14 -12.72 -1.42
C GLU A 95 28.09 -12.53 -2.62
N ASN A 96 28.33 -13.59 -3.40
CA ASN A 96 29.28 -13.59 -4.51
C ASN A 96 28.82 -12.86 -5.79
N PHE A 97 27.56 -12.41 -5.89
CA PHE A 97 27.04 -11.73 -7.10
C PHE A 97 26.68 -10.25 -6.90
N TRP A 98 26.44 -9.81 -5.66
CA TRP A 98 26.02 -8.44 -5.37
C TRP A 98 26.90 -7.87 -4.27
N SER A 99 27.71 -6.86 -4.59
CA SER A 99 28.65 -6.21 -3.67
C SER A 99 27.99 -5.43 -2.53
N GLU A 100 26.66 -5.25 -2.56
CA GLU A 100 25.89 -4.58 -1.53
C GLU A 100 24.58 -5.35 -1.30
N CYS A 101 24.31 -5.74 -0.05
CA CYS A 101 23.04 -6.35 0.35
C CYS A 101 21.92 -5.29 0.36
N PRO A 102 20.93 -5.31 -0.56
CA PRO A 102 19.94 -4.24 -0.70
C PRO A 102 19.08 -4.02 0.56
N TRP A 103 18.93 -5.04 1.39
CA TRP A 103 18.07 -5.03 2.57
C TRP A 103 18.59 -4.15 3.71
N GLU A 104 19.91 -3.96 3.84
CA GLU A 104 20.48 -3.14 4.93
C GLU A 104 20.11 -1.67 4.76
N GLU A 105 20.15 -1.19 3.51
CA GLU A 105 19.76 0.18 3.18
C GLU A 105 18.26 0.40 3.40
N ASP A 106 17.41 -0.53 2.94
CA ASP A 106 15.96 -0.51 3.18
C ASP A 106 15.65 -0.52 4.69
N MET A 107 16.33 -1.37 5.45
CA MET A 107 16.20 -1.46 6.91
C MET A 107 16.62 -0.17 7.60
N LYS A 108 17.71 0.48 7.14
CA LYS A 108 18.16 1.77 7.66
C LYS A 108 17.08 2.84 7.47
N TYR A 109 16.45 2.90 6.31
CA TYR A 109 15.35 3.84 6.06
C TYR A 109 14.11 3.49 6.88
N ALA A 110 13.73 2.22 6.98
CA ALA A 110 12.61 1.80 7.82
C ALA A 110 12.80 2.22 9.29
N LYS A 111 13.99 1.96 9.86
CA LYS A 111 14.35 2.40 11.22
C LYS A 111 14.28 3.91 11.38
N ALA A 112 14.83 4.67 10.43
CA ALA A 112 14.82 6.13 10.49
C ALA A 112 13.39 6.72 10.42
N VAL A 113 12.53 6.17 9.56
CA VAL A 113 11.13 6.56 9.45
C VAL A 113 10.40 6.25 10.76
N CYS A 114 10.52 5.02 11.28
CA CYS A 114 9.88 4.63 12.54
C CYS A 114 10.33 5.50 13.73
N ALA A 115 11.62 5.83 13.82
CA ALA A 115 12.16 6.72 14.84
C ALA A 115 11.59 8.14 14.73
N GLN A 116 11.46 8.68 13.52
CA GLN A 116 10.87 10.01 13.30
C GLN A 116 9.38 10.04 13.65
N VAL A 117 8.64 8.98 13.30
CA VAL A 117 7.18 8.88 13.53
C VAL A 117 6.86 8.46 14.98
N ASN A 118 7.85 7.93 15.71
CA ASN A 118 7.72 7.34 17.04
C ASN A 118 6.78 6.12 17.05
N VAL A 119 7.05 5.17 16.14
CA VAL A 119 6.31 3.90 15.99
C VAL A 119 7.27 2.72 16.16
N PRO A 120 6.89 1.65 16.88
CA PRO A 120 7.70 0.44 16.98
C PRO A 120 7.93 -0.19 15.60
N LEU A 121 9.11 -0.77 15.41
CA LEU A 121 9.48 -1.52 14.21
C LEU A 121 9.88 -2.94 14.59
N GLU A 122 9.17 -3.91 14.01
CA GLU A 122 9.45 -5.33 14.16
C GLU A 122 9.94 -5.94 12.84
N VAL A 123 10.80 -6.96 12.95
CA VAL A 123 11.36 -7.66 11.79
C VAL A 123 10.83 -9.09 11.78
N VAL A 124 10.13 -9.45 10.71
CA VAL A 124 9.60 -10.80 10.52
C VAL A 124 10.44 -11.50 9.47
N HIS A 125 11.06 -12.60 9.86
CA HIS A 125 11.87 -13.43 8.97
C HIS A 125 10.96 -14.40 8.22
N LEU A 126 10.88 -14.24 6.90
CA LEU A 126 10.02 -15.05 6.02
C LEU A 126 10.81 -15.66 4.85
N THR A 127 12.13 -15.83 5.00
CA THR A 127 13.01 -16.32 3.94
C THR A 127 12.64 -17.74 3.49
N SER A 128 12.31 -18.63 4.43
CA SER A 128 11.93 -20.03 4.13
C SER A 128 10.58 -20.08 3.39
N GLU A 129 9.60 -19.33 3.87
CA GLU A 129 8.28 -19.20 3.26
C GLU A 129 8.40 -18.60 1.87
N TYR A 130 9.23 -17.57 1.69
CA TYR A 130 9.49 -16.96 0.38
C TYR A 130 10.09 -17.97 -0.61
N TRP A 131 11.05 -18.77 -0.16
CA TRP A 131 11.65 -19.82 -1.00
C TRP A 131 10.63 -20.87 -1.43
N ASN A 132 9.88 -21.40 -0.47
CA ASN A 132 8.95 -22.51 -0.69
C ASN A 132 7.74 -22.05 -1.53
N GLU A 133 7.16 -20.91 -1.17
CA GLU A 133 5.89 -20.45 -1.72
C GLU A 133 6.05 -19.58 -2.97
N VAL A 134 7.20 -18.95 -3.19
CA VAL A 134 7.43 -18.08 -4.35
C VAL A 134 8.55 -18.64 -5.22
N VAL A 135 9.79 -18.67 -4.74
CA VAL A 135 10.96 -18.97 -5.61
C VAL A 135 10.87 -20.36 -6.23
N SER A 136 10.59 -21.39 -5.44
CA SER A 136 10.50 -22.78 -5.89
C SER A 136 9.41 -22.97 -6.96
N TYR A 137 8.26 -22.33 -6.77
CA TYR A 137 7.19 -22.31 -7.76
C TYR A 137 7.66 -21.64 -9.05
N ILE A 138 8.24 -20.45 -8.97
CA ILE A 138 8.70 -19.68 -10.13
C ILE A 138 9.74 -20.47 -10.95
N VAL A 139 10.71 -21.10 -10.29
CA VAL A 139 11.71 -21.96 -10.94
C VAL A 139 11.06 -23.15 -11.64
N GLY A 140 10.05 -23.78 -11.02
CA GLY A 140 9.27 -24.86 -11.62
C GLY A 140 8.54 -24.42 -12.90
N GLU A 141 7.89 -23.25 -12.85
CA GLU A 141 7.19 -22.69 -14.00
C GLU A 141 8.14 -22.37 -15.17
N TYR A 142 9.31 -21.79 -14.88
CA TYR A 142 10.32 -21.53 -15.91
C TYR A 142 10.84 -22.82 -16.57
N ARG A 143 11.02 -23.90 -15.80
CA ARG A 143 11.38 -25.21 -16.37
C ARG A 143 10.32 -25.74 -17.33
N CYS A 144 9.07 -25.34 -17.16
CA CYS A 144 7.98 -25.67 -18.05
C CYS A 144 7.77 -24.64 -19.19
N GLY A 145 8.67 -23.67 -19.35
CA GLY A 145 8.57 -22.63 -20.39
C GLY A 145 7.45 -21.61 -20.15
N ARG A 146 6.95 -21.49 -18.90
CA ARG A 146 5.96 -20.48 -18.51
C ARG A 146 6.65 -19.26 -17.91
N THR A 147 5.99 -18.10 -18.00
CA THR A 147 6.46 -16.84 -17.42
C THR A 147 5.54 -16.43 -16.26
N PRO A 148 5.80 -16.92 -15.04
CA PRO A 148 4.97 -16.60 -13.89
C PRO A 148 5.24 -15.17 -13.37
N ASN A 149 4.31 -14.63 -12.59
CA ASN A 149 4.46 -13.32 -11.95
C ASN A 149 4.77 -13.48 -10.45
N PRO A 150 6.02 -13.26 -10.00
CA PRO A 150 6.41 -13.44 -8.60
C PRO A 150 5.78 -12.41 -7.65
N ASP A 151 5.42 -11.22 -8.11
CA ASP A 151 4.88 -10.17 -7.26
C ASP A 151 3.43 -10.48 -6.84
N VAL A 152 2.64 -11.05 -7.75
CA VAL A 152 1.30 -11.58 -7.46
C VAL A 152 1.35 -12.66 -6.37
N LEU A 153 2.34 -13.56 -6.45
CA LEU A 153 2.53 -14.62 -5.46
C LEU A 153 3.05 -14.08 -4.13
N CYS A 154 3.99 -13.14 -4.16
CA CYS A 154 4.53 -12.49 -2.98
C CYS A 154 3.43 -11.79 -2.18
N ASN A 155 2.53 -11.05 -2.84
CA ASN A 155 1.42 -10.42 -2.15
C ASN A 155 0.49 -11.47 -1.52
N THR A 156 0.08 -12.48 -2.28
CA THR A 156 -0.93 -13.45 -1.85
C THR A 156 -0.41 -14.44 -0.81
N ARG A 157 0.85 -14.89 -0.93
CA ARG A 157 1.42 -15.97 -0.12
C ARG A 157 2.32 -15.46 1.01
N ILE A 158 2.95 -14.29 0.85
CA ILE A 158 3.95 -13.78 1.80
C ILE A 158 3.39 -12.59 2.57
N LYS A 159 3.18 -11.44 1.91
CA LYS A 159 2.74 -10.20 2.57
C LYS A 159 1.39 -10.33 3.27
N PHE A 160 0.46 -11.03 2.63
CA PHE A 160 -0.89 -11.24 3.15
C PHE A 160 -1.19 -12.73 3.38
N GLY A 161 -0.17 -13.59 3.38
CA GLY A 161 -0.27 -15.00 3.73
C GLY A 161 0.56 -15.29 4.97
N ALA A 162 1.81 -15.71 4.77
CA ALA A 162 2.75 -16.05 5.84
C ALA A 162 2.90 -14.96 6.91
N PHE A 163 2.92 -13.67 6.53
CA PHE A 163 2.94 -12.59 7.52
C PHE A 163 1.67 -12.54 8.38
N LEU A 164 0.49 -12.71 7.76
CA LEU A 164 -0.78 -12.78 8.48
C LEU A 164 -0.82 -13.94 9.47
N ASP A 165 -0.23 -15.08 9.09
CA ASP A 165 -0.11 -16.24 9.96
C ASP A 165 0.89 -16.04 11.09
N ALA A 166 1.96 -15.27 10.85
CA ALA A 166 2.99 -14.95 11.84
C ALA A 166 2.44 -14.06 12.96
N ILE A 167 1.63 -13.06 12.63
CA ILE A 167 1.05 -12.11 13.60
C ILE A 167 -0.34 -12.53 14.12
N ARG A 168 -0.79 -13.76 13.82
CA ARG A 168 -2.18 -14.19 14.10
C ARG A 168 -2.61 -14.11 15.56
N ASN A 169 -1.65 -14.14 16.49
CA ASN A 169 -1.89 -14.07 17.93
C ASN A 169 -1.84 -12.62 18.47
N GLU A 170 -1.55 -11.65 17.61
CA GLU A 170 -1.50 -10.23 17.94
C GLU A 170 -2.84 -9.57 17.61
N GLU A 171 -3.23 -8.60 18.42
CA GLU A 171 -4.50 -7.88 18.26
C GLU A 171 -4.31 -6.66 17.35
N PHE A 172 -4.36 -6.87 16.04
CA PHE A 172 -4.51 -5.79 15.05
C PHE A 172 -5.88 -5.85 14.40
N ASP A 173 -6.50 -4.68 14.23
CA ASP A 173 -7.76 -4.54 13.51
C ASP A 173 -7.54 -4.74 12.00
N TYR A 174 -6.45 -4.15 11.47
CA TYR A 174 -6.11 -4.21 10.05
C TYR A 174 -4.60 -4.27 9.81
N ILE A 175 -4.24 -4.78 8.63
CA ILE A 175 -2.91 -4.65 8.05
C ILE A 175 -2.94 -3.57 6.97
N ALA A 176 -2.00 -2.64 7.06
CA ALA A 176 -1.78 -1.63 6.04
C ALA A 176 -0.53 -1.90 5.23
N SER A 177 -0.55 -1.48 3.97
CA SER A 177 0.65 -1.41 3.13
C SER A 177 0.58 -0.22 2.19
N GLY A 178 1.73 0.19 1.65
CA GLY A 178 1.82 1.28 0.68
C GLY A 178 1.37 0.93 -0.74
N HIS A 179 0.45 -0.01 -0.92
CA HIS A 179 -0.07 -0.32 -2.25
C HIS A 179 -1.05 0.74 -2.74
N TYR A 180 -1.00 1.02 -4.04
CA TYR A 180 -1.97 1.85 -4.75
C TYR A 180 -3.14 0.98 -5.18
N ALA A 181 -4.07 0.77 -4.24
CA ALA A 181 -5.34 0.08 -4.45
C ALA A 181 -6.32 0.55 -3.38
N LYS A 182 -7.59 0.18 -3.48
CA LYS A 182 -8.59 0.39 -2.43
C LYS A 182 -9.19 -0.93 -2.00
N VAL A 183 -9.40 -1.10 -0.70
CA VAL A 183 -10.31 -2.13 -0.18
C VAL A 183 -11.53 -1.42 0.36
N VAL A 184 -12.69 -1.75 -0.18
CA VAL A 184 -13.97 -1.25 0.33
C VAL A 184 -14.58 -2.35 1.19
N HIS A 185 -14.73 -2.03 2.46
CA HIS A 185 -15.43 -2.88 3.42
C HIS A 185 -16.91 -2.46 3.47
N PRO A 186 -17.84 -3.41 3.64
CA PRO A 186 -19.26 -3.11 3.78
C PRO A 186 -19.55 -2.28 5.04
N ASP A 187 -20.49 -1.33 4.93
CA ASP A 187 -20.93 -0.48 6.05
C ASP A 187 -21.81 -1.27 7.06
N GLY A 188 -21.17 -1.96 8.01
CA GLY A 188 -21.79 -2.35 9.30
C GLY A 188 -22.49 -3.73 9.44
N ILE A 189 -22.34 -4.25 10.67
CA ILE A 189 -23.03 -5.32 11.42
C ILE A 189 -22.99 -6.76 10.90
N SER A 190 -23.10 -7.05 9.60
CA SER A 190 -22.92 -8.43 9.12
C SER A 190 -21.49 -8.66 8.62
N ASN A 191 -20.73 -9.48 9.35
CA ASN A 191 -19.40 -9.95 8.92
C ASN A 191 -19.45 -10.82 7.64
N ASP A 192 -20.62 -11.03 7.06
CA ASP A 192 -20.83 -11.93 5.91
C ASP A 192 -20.65 -11.25 4.55
N GLU A 193 -20.89 -9.93 4.46
CA GLU A 193 -20.70 -9.20 3.20
C GLU A 193 -19.20 -9.22 2.80
N PRO A 194 -18.88 -9.48 1.51
CA PRO A 194 -17.50 -9.54 1.04
C PRO A 194 -16.88 -8.14 0.97
N SER A 195 -15.57 -8.04 1.22
CA SER A 195 -14.81 -6.82 0.92
C SER A 195 -14.43 -6.82 -0.57
N THR A 196 -14.43 -5.66 -1.21
CA THR A 196 -14.09 -5.52 -2.62
C THR A 196 -12.73 -4.86 -2.79
N LEU A 197 -11.95 -5.37 -3.75
CA LEU A 197 -10.71 -4.74 -4.20
C LEU A 197 -11.06 -3.82 -5.38
N GLU A 198 -10.74 -2.54 -5.26
CA GLU A 198 -11.02 -1.52 -6.26
C GLU A 198 -9.76 -0.79 -6.73
N LEU A 199 -9.82 -0.26 -7.96
CA LEU A 199 -8.75 0.55 -8.56
C LEU A 199 -8.44 1.79 -7.70
N SER A 200 -7.17 2.14 -7.58
CA SER A 200 -6.73 3.36 -6.92
C SER A 200 -7.13 4.62 -7.70
N LYS A 201 -7.03 5.79 -7.06
CA LYS A 201 -7.19 7.10 -7.72
C LYS A 201 -6.11 7.38 -8.78
N ASP A 202 -5.00 6.67 -8.72
CA ASP A 202 -3.89 6.78 -9.67
C ASP A 202 -3.92 5.60 -10.63
N GLU A 203 -4.51 5.80 -11.81
CA GLU A 203 -4.64 4.75 -12.82
C GLU A 203 -3.27 4.26 -13.35
N VAL A 204 -2.23 5.10 -13.29
CA VAL A 204 -0.89 4.76 -13.80
C VAL A 204 -0.12 3.94 -12.78
N LYS A 205 -0.29 4.22 -11.50
CA LYS A 205 0.36 3.49 -10.41
C LYS A 205 -0.52 2.42 -9.78
N ASP A 206 -1.72 2.18 -10.30
CA ASP A 206 -2.63 1.16 -9.79
C ASP A 206 -1.94 -0.21 -9.67
N GLN A 207 -2.17 -0.87 -8.53
CA GLN A 207 -1.54 -2.15 -8.19
C GLN A 207 -2.57 -3.27 -7.94
N THR A 208 -3.84 -3.06 -8.31
CA THR A 208 -4.88 -4.10 -8.12
C THR A 208 -4.56 -5.38 -8.88
N TYR A 209 -3.90 -5.27 -10.04
CA TYR A 209 -3.41 -6.43 -10.81
C TYR A 209 -2.54 -7.36 -9.95
N PHE A 210 -1.61 -6.80 -9.17
CA PHE A 210 -0.70 -7.56 -8.30
C PHE A 210 -1.40 -8.11 -7.04
N LEU A 211 -2.61 -7.66 -6.75
CA LEU A 211 -3.43 -8.03 -5.60
C LEU A 211 -4.62 -8.92 -5.99
N SER A 212 -4.73 -9.27 -7.28
CA SER A 212 -5.90 -9.96 -7.86
C SER A 212 -6.17 -11.36 -7.32
N HIS A 213 -5.18 -12.03 -6.72
CA HIS A 213 -5.33 -13.36 -6.13
C HIS A 213 -5.63 -13.36 -4.62
N LEU A 214 -5.88 -12.19 -4.02
CA LEU A 214 -6.28 -12.14 -2.62
C LEU A 214 -7.64 -12.78 -2.38
N SER A 215 -7.69 -13.64 -1.38
CA SER A 215 -8.93 -14.24 -0.88
C SER A 215 -9.74 -13.25 -0.04
N GLN A 216 -11.03 -13.55 0.18
CA GLN A 216 -11.88 -12.72 1.03
C GLN A 216 -11.42 -12.68 2.49
N SER A 217 -10.87 -13.78 3.03
CA SER A 217 -10.32 -13.80 4.40
C SER A 217 -9.10 -12.88 4.53
N GLN A 218 -8.30 -12.75 3.48
CA GLN A 218 -7.21 -11.79 3.42
C GLN A 218 -7.74 -10.38 3.27
N LEU A 219 -8.54 -10.09 2.23
CA LEU A 219 -9.07 -8.75 1.94
C LEU A 219 -9.79 -8.11 3.13
N LYS A 220 -10.58 -8.87 3.90
CA LYS A 220 -11.29 -8.37 5.09
C LYS A 220 -10.37 -7.79 6.17
N LYS A 221 -9.08 -8.13 6.15
CA LYS A 221 -8.07 -7.65 7.11
C LYS A 221 -7.17 -6.54 6.55
N LEU A 222 -7.37 -6.08 5.31
CA LEU A 222 -6.44 -5.15 4.65
C LEU A 222 -7.01 -3.76 4.48
N ILE A 223 -6.16 -2.75 4.67
CA ILE A 223 -6.39 -1.38 4.25
C ILE A 223 -5.22 -0.88 3.40
N PHE A 224 -5.50 0.02 2.45
CA PHE A 224 -4.47 0.59 1.57
C PHE A 224 -4.53 2.12 1.63
N PRO A 225 -3.76 2.75 2.54
CA PRO A 225 -3.84 4.19 2.80
C PRO A 225 -3.60 5.09 1.58
N LEU A 226 -2.90 4.59 0.56
CA LEU A 226 -2.59 5.35 -0.66
C LEU A 226 -3.65 5.23 -1.75
N GLY A 227 -4.73 4.46 -1.54
CA GLY A 227 -5.79 4.28 -2.54
C GLY A 227 -6.46 5.57 -3.02
N CYS A 228 -6.46 6.63 -2.18
CA CYS A 228 -7.04 7.94 -2.48
C CYS A 228 -6.02 8.99 -2.94
N VAL A 229 -4.75 8.63 -3.11
CA VAL A 229 -3.64 9.58 -3.22
C VAL A 229 -2.83 9.26 -4.47
N ARG A 230 -2.63 10.25 -5.33
CA ARG A 230 -1.78 10.08 -6.51
C ARG A 230 -0.31 10.02 -6.14
N LYS A 231 0.51 9.41 -6.97
CA LYS A 231 1.95 9.26 -6.71
C LYS A 231 2.66 10.59 -6.50
N GLU A 232 2.31 11.61 -7.27
CA GLU A 232 2.89 12.95 -7.11
C GLU A 232 2.51 13.54 -5.74
N GLU A 233 1.25 13.36 -5.33
CA GLU A 233 0.79 13.78 -4.00
C GLU A 233 1.53 13.04 -2.88
N VAL A 234 1.81 11.74 -3.05
CA VAL A 234 2.63 10.95 -2.10
C VAL A 234 4.05 11.51 -1.99
N ARG A 235 4.67 11.92 -3.10
CA ARG A 235 6.01 12.54 -3.09
C ARG A 235 6.01 13.89 -2.38
N GLU A 236 4.99 14.72 -2.60
CA GLU A 236 4.87 16.00 -1.90
C GLU A 236 4.56 15.82 -0.41
N LEU A 237 3.77 14.80 -0.04
CA LEU A 237 3.54 14.43 1.34
C LEU A 237 4.84 13.97 2.01
N ALA A 238 5.66 13.15 1.36
CA ALA A 238 6.95 12.72 1.89
C ALA A 238 7.86 13.91 2.23
N LYS A 239 7.91 14.92 1.36
CA LYS A 239 8.64 16.18 1.60
C LYS A 239 8.03 17.01 2.73
N THR A 240 6.70 17.13 2.74
CA THR A 240 5.97 17.87 3.78
C THR A 240 6.20 17.25 5.16
N PHE A 241 6.21 15.92 5.22
CA PHE A 241 6.53 15.15 6.41
C PHE A 241 8.03 15.11 6.73
N GLN A 242 8.89 15.61 5.84
CA GLN A 242 10.35 15.57 5.97
C GLN A 242 10.85 14.15 6.24
N LEU A 243 10.31 13.17 5.50
CA LEU A 243 10.70 11.77 5.68
C LEU A 243 12.16 11.57 5.25
N PRO A 244 12.97 10.77 5.98
CA PRO A 244 14.39 10.56 5.67
C PRO A 244 14.62 9.91 4.31
N ASN A 245 13.62 9.22 3.77
CA ASN A 245 13.66 8.56 2.47
C ASN A 245 12.93 9.34 1.36
N GLN A 246 12.50 10.60 1.58
CA GLN A 246 11.68 11.37 0.63
C GLN A 246 12.22 11.40 -0.81
N ASP A 247 13.56 11.41 -0.95
CA ASP A 247 14.28 11.47 -2.24
C ASP A 247 14.63 10.08 -2.81
N ARG A 248 14.32 8.99 -2.11
CA ARG A 248 14.58 7.60 -2.54
C ARG A 248 13.75 7.30 -3.79
N LYS A 249 14.38 6.82 -4.85
CA LYS A 249 13.69 6.37 -6.08
C LYS A 249 12.79 5.17 -5.78
N ASP A 250 11.72 5.02 -6.54
CA ASP A 250 10.86 3.82 -6.45
C ASP A 250 11.71 2.57 -6.71
N SER A 251 11.46 1.51 -5.93
CA SER A 251 12.04 0.20 -6.23
C SER A 251 11.47 -0.30 -7.56
N GLN A 252 12.36 -0.73 -8.45
CA GLN A 252 12.01 -1.38 -9.71
C GLN A 252 12.62 -2.77 -9.71
N GLY A 253 11.90 -3.75 -10.25
CA GLY A 253 12.34 -5.15 -10.30
C GLY A 253 11.62 -6.06 -9.31
N ILE A 254 11.94 -7.34 -9.39
CA ILE A 254 11.32 -8.39 -8.59
C ILE A 254 11.87 -8.29 -7.16
N CYS A 255 10.99 -8.32 -6.16
CA CYS A 255 11.26 -8.01 -4.75
C CYS A 255 12.52 -8.68 -4.13
N PHE A 256 12.94 -9.86 -4.62
CA PHE A 256 14.10 -10.62 -4.12
C PHE A 256 15.33 -10.63 -5.04
N LEU A 257 15.21 -10.12 -6.28
CA LEU A 257 16.32 -10.07 -7.23
C LEU A 257 17.02 -8.70 -7.22
N GLY A 258 16.45 -7.72 -6.50
CA GLY A 258 17.00 -6.37 -6.42
C GLY A 258 16.67 -5.54 -7.66
N LYS A 259 17.34 -4.37 -7.75
CA LYS A 259 17.18 -3.47 -8.90
C LYS A 259 17.92 -4.06 -10.10
N TRP A 260 17.24 -4.14 -11.24
CA TRP A 260 17.89 -4.42 -12.51
C TRP A 260 18.81 -3.24 -12.85
N TYR A 261 20.12 -3.41 -12.69
CA TYR A 261 21.11 -2.51 -13.29
C TYR A 261 21.46 -3.07 -14.67
N ASN A 262 21.09 -2.33 -15.72
CA ASN A 262 21.49 -2.49 -17.13
C ASN A 262 21.28 -3.88 -17.76
N LEU A 263 20.15 -4.03 -18.46
CA LEU A 263 20.14 -4.72 -19.75
C LEU A 263 20.17 -3.65 -20.85
#